data_AF-A0AAD1V216-F1
#
_entry.id   AF-A0AAD1V216-F1
#
_cell.length_a   1.000
_cell.length_b   1.000
_cell.length_c   1.000
_cell.angle_alpha   90.00
_cell.angle_beta   90.00
_cell.angle_gamma   90.00
#
_symmetry.space_group_name_H-M   'P 1'
#
loop_
_entity.id
_entity.type
_entity.pdbx_description
1 polymer ?
#
loop_
_entity_poly.entity_id
_entity_poly.type
_entity_poly.pdbx_seq_one_letter_code
_entity_poly.pdbx_strand_id
1 'polypeptide(L)'
;MFSKDTLFAISLFPYLGFLWFLTRSGQMPRLALIGFYGTLVFVAVTIPAGIYAKVVYQESLANIDWLHGGAEVFLTLANILLVLGFRQAIIEKQSSPE
;
A
#
# COMPACT_ATOMS: atom_id res chain seq x y z
N MET A 1 -1.47 -6.36 27.06
CA MET A 1 -1.51 -5.20 26.13
C MET A 1 -0.93 -5.68 24.80
N PHE A 2 -1.65 -5.57 23.68
CA PHE A 2 -1.10 -5.98 22.38
C PHE A 2 0.05 -5.06 21.97
N SER A 3 1.13 -5.62 21.43
CA SER A 3 2.24 -4.83 20.86
C SER A 3 1.84 -4.24 19.50
N LYS A 4 2.52 -3.15 19.10
CA LYS A 4 2.26 -2.46 17.82
C LYS A 4 2.43 -3.41 16.63
N ASP A 5 3.46 -4.25 16.67
CA ASP A 5 3.77 -5.23 15.61
C ASP A 5 2.67 -6.29 15.50
N THR A 6 2.12 -6.74 16.63
CA THR A 6 1.01 -7.71 16.64
C THR A 6 -0.27 -7.09 16.07
N LEU A 7 -0.57 -5.83 16.42
CA LEU A 7 -1.72 -5.12 15.86
C LEU A 7 -1.59 -4.92 14.34
N PHE A 8 -0.38 -4.63 13.85
CA PHE A 8 -0.09 -4.53 12.42
C PHE A 8 -0.24 -5.87 11.70
N ALA A 9 0.33 -6.95 12.25
CA ALA A 9 0.20 -8.28 11.66
C ALA A 9 -1.27 -8.72 11.58
N ILE A 10 -2.05 -8.46 12.64
CA ILE A 10 -3.48 -8.77 12.68
C ILE A 10 -4.26 -7.90 11.66
N SER A 11 -3.90 -6.63 11.46
CA SER A 11 -4.59 -5.75 10.51
C SER A 11 -4.35 -6.13 9.03
N LEU A 12 -3.35 -6.94 8.73
CA LEU A 12 -3.13 -7.48 7.37
C LEU A 12 -4.29 -8.39 6.93
N PHE A 13 -4.88 -9.16 7.85
CA PHE A 13 -5.99 -10.06 7.54
C PHE A 13 -7.24 -9.32 7.01
N PRO A 14 -7.82 -8.32 7.72
CA PRO A 14 -8.95 -7.56 7.19
C PRO A 14 -8.57 -6.78 5.92
N TYR A 15 -7.32 -6.35 5.77
CA TYR A 15 -6.85 -5.70 4.55
C TYR A 15 -6.85 -6.63 3.32
N LEU A 16 -6.44 -7.89 3.49
CA LEU A 16 -6.53 -8.89 2.42
C LEU A 16 -7.99 -9.19 2.06
N GLY A 17 -8.88 -9.26 3.04
CA GLY A 17 -10.33 -9.38 2.81
C GLY A 17 -10.90 -8.20 2.02
N PHE A 18 -10.46 -6.98 2.34
CA PHE A 18 -10.79 -5.77 1.60
C PHE A 18 -10.32 -5.82 0.14
N LEU A 19 -9.07 -6.21 -0.10
CA LEU A 19 -8.53 -6.35 -1.46
C LEU A 19 -9.27 -7.41 -2.27
N TRP A 20 -9.57 -8.56 -1.65
CA TRP A 20 -10.35 -9.62 -2.29
C TRP A 20 -11.74 -9.10 -2.67
N PHE A 21 -12.41 -8.39 -1.77
CA PHE A 21 -13.74 -7.82 -2.03
C PHE A 21 -13.71 -6.80 -3.18
N LEU A 22 -12.76 -5.86 -3.18
CA LEU A 22 -12.62 -4.88 -4.27
C LEU A 22 -12.38 -5.55 -5.62
N THR A 23 -11.51 -6.56 -5.64
CA THR A 23 -11.18 -7.31 -6.86
C THR A 23 -12.38 -8.11 -7.35
N ARG A 24 -13.15 -8.72 -6.44
CA ARG A 24 -14.34 -9.51 -6.77
C ARG A 24 -15.51 -8.64 -7.25
N SER A 25 -15.67 -7.44 -6.67
CA SER A 25 -16.74 -6.51 -7.03
C SER A 25 -16.63 -6.01 -8.48
N GLY A 26 -15.40 -5.81 -8.99
CA GLY A 26 -15.17 -5.31 -10.35
C GLY A 26 -15.58 -3.85 -10.56
N GLN A 27 -16.11 -3.18 -9.54
CA GLN A 27 -16.50 -1.76 -9.57
C GLN A 27 -15.32 -0.81 -9.38
N MET A 28 -14.18 -1.32 -8.91
CA MET A 28 -13.00 -0.52 -8.60
C MET A 28 -12.26 -0.13 -9.90
N PRO A 29 -11.90 1.15 -10.10
CA PRO A 29 -11.06 1.56 -11.23
C PRO A 29 -9.73 0.80 -11.19
N ARG A 30 -9.32 0.22 -12.32
CA ARG A 30 -8.11 -0.65 -12.38
C ARG A 30 -6.86 0.03 -11.84
N LEU A 31 -6.66 1.30 -12.16
CA LEU A 31 -5.51 2.08 -11.70
C LEU A 31 -5.51 2.26 -10.17
N ALA A 32 -6.69 2.44 -9.58
CA ALA A 32 -6.83 2.57 -8.14
C ALA A 32 -6.66 1.22 -7.42
N LEU A 33 -7.13 0.13 -8.05
CA LEU A 33 -6.88 -1.23 -7.58
C LEU A 33 -5.37 -1.55 -7.55
N ILE A 34 -4.62 -1.14 -8.59
CA ILE A 34 -3.15 -1.25 -8.62
C ILE A 34 -2.52 -0.46 -7.46
N GLY A 35 -3.00 0.74 -7.15
CA GLY A 35 -2.55 1.51 -5.99
C GLY A 35 -2.69 0.73 -4.67
N PHE A 36 -3.85 0.12 -4.44
CA PHE A 36 -4.07 -0.72 -3.26
C PHE A 36 -3.19 -1.97 -3.24
N TYR A 37 -3.07 -2.70 -4.34
CA TYR A 37 -2.12 -3.81 -4.41
C TYR A 37 -0.66 -3.35 -4.23
N GLY A 38 -0.34 -2.13 -4.67
CA GLY A 38 0.92 -1.46 -4.40
C GLY A 38 1.20 -1.39 -2.89
N THR A 39 0.24 -0.99 -2.08
CA THR A 39 0.39 -0.99 -0.61
C THR A 39 0.65 -2.40 -0.05
N LEU A 40 0.04 -3.45 -0.60
CA LEU A 40 0.36 -4.83 -0.20
C LEU A 40 1.82 -5.21 -0.53
N VAL A 41 2.29 -4.84 -1.73
CA VAL A 41 3.69 -5.03 -2.14
C VAL A 41 4.63 -4.22 -1.25
N PHE A 42 4.27 -2.99 -0.89
CA PHE A 42 5.02 -2.17 0.04
C PHE A 42 5.23 -2.91 1.37
N VAL A 43 4.17 -3.47 1.96
CA VAL A 43 4.28 -4.25 3.20
C VAL A 43 5.18 -5.48 3.01
N ALA A 44 5.01 -6.20 1.90
CA ALA A 44 5.80 -7.39 1.60
C ALA A 44 7.31 -7.09 1.44
N VAL A 45 7.68 -5.91 0.95
CA VAL A 45 9.08 -5.48 0.79
C VAL A 45 9.65 -4.85 2.06
N THR A 46 8.86 -4.03 2.75
CA THR A 46 9.32 -3.29 3.94
C THR A 46 9.53 -4.15 5.17
N ILE A 47 8.81 -5.28 5.30
CA ILE A 47 9.06 -6.24 6.39
C ILE A 47 10.48 -6.85 6.27
N PRO A 48 10.88 -7.49 5.16
CA PRO A 48 12.25 -7.96 4.96
C PRO A 48 13.28 -6.84 5.06
N ALA A 49 13.01 -5.67 4.47
CA ALA A 49 13.90 -4.52 4.57
C ALA A 49 14.12 -4.08 6.03
N GLY A 50 13.06 -4.09 6.85
CA GLY A 50 13.15 -3.75 8.26
C GLY A 50 13.92 -4.79 9.07
N ILE A 51 13.77 -6.07 8.74
CA ILE A 51 14.60 -7.14 9.32
C ILE A 51 16.07 -6.94 8.93
N TYR A 52 16.36 -6.65 7.66
CA TYR A 52 17.72 -6.40 7.17
C TYR A 52 18.37 -5.19 7.85
N ALA A 53 17.63 -4.07 7.98
CA ALA A 53 18.07 -2.89 8.72
C ALA A 53 18.49 -3.24 10.16
N LYS A 54 17.63 -3.99 10.86
CA LYS A 54 17.85 -4.37 12.26
C LYS A 54 18.99 -5.36 12.43
N VAL A 55 19.17 -6.31 11.51
CA VAL A 55 20.20 -7.36 11.61
C VAL A 55 21.57 -6.84 11.19
N VAL A 56 21.64 -6.09 10.08
CA VAL A 56 22.92 -5.68 9.46
C VAL A 56 23.40 -4.34 9.99
N TYR A 57 22.50 -3.35 10.05
CA TYR A 57 22.87 -1.99 10.47
C TYR A 57 22.62 -1.76 11.97
N GLN A 58 22.00 -2.72 12.67
CA GLN A 58 21.60 -2.58 14.08
C GLN A 58 20.71 -1.37 14.35
N GLU A 59 20.02 -0.91 13.30
CA GLU A 59 19.26 0.34 13.28
C GLU A 59 17.84 0.09 12.75
N SER A 60 16.94 1.03 13.02
CA SER A 60 15.60 1.01 12.43
C SER A 60 15.67 1.27 10.92
N LEU A 61 14.72 0.71 10.16
CA LEU A 61 14.53 1.03 8.74
C LEU A 61 14.51 2.54 8.50
N ALA A 62 13.89 3.29 9.41
CA ALA A 62 13.74 4.74 9.33
C ALA A 62 15.05 5.52 9.49
N ASN A 63 16.09 4.89 10.04
CA ASN A 63 17.40 5.52 10.25
C ASN A 63 18.37 5.28 9.07
N ILE A 64 17.92 4.58 8.03
CA ILE A 64 18.72 4.26 6.85
C ILE A 64 18.13 5.00 5.66
N ASP A 65 18.72 6.15 5.31
CA ASP A 65 18.14 7.11 4.35
C ASP A 65 17.73 6.49 3.01
N TRP A 66 18.60 5.66 2.41
CA TRP A 66 18.31 5.04 1.13
C TRP A 66 17.16 4.02 1.20
N LEU A 67 17.02 3.35 2.34
CA LEU A 67 16.01 2.32 2.57
C LEU A 67 14.67 2.94 2.99
N HIS A 68 14.73 3.94 3.87
CA HIS A 68 13.59 4.74 4.29
C HIS A 68 13.02 5.55 3.11
N GLY A 69 13.87 6.34 2.45
CA GLY A 69 13.48 7.14 1.29
C GLY A 69 12.96 6.27 0.14
N GLY A 70 13.57 5.10 -0.09
CA GLY A 70 13.05 4.14 -1.08
C GLY A 70 11.65 3.63 -0.74
N ALA A 71 11.39 3.34 0.54
CA ALA A 71 10.07 2.94 1.02
C ALA A 71 9.04 4.08 0.87
N GLU A 72 9.42 5.31 1.22
CA GLU A 72 8.56 6.49 1.09
C GLU A 72 8.21 6.78 -0.37
N VAL A 73 9.19 6.79 -1.28
CA VAL A 73 8.94 7.00 -2.71
C VAL A 73 7.98 5.95 -3.27
N PHE A 74 8.18 4.67 -2.90
CA PHE A 74 7.29 3.61 -3.34
C PHE A 74 5.85 3.82 -2.86
N LEU A 75 5.67 4.16 -1.57
CA LEU A 75 4.35 4.42 -1.02
C LEU A 75 3.70 5.68 -1.63
N THR A 76 4.49 6.71 -1.91
CA THR A 76 4.05 7.90 -2.65
C THR A 76 3.53 7.53 -4.04
N LEU A 77 4.27 6.72 -4.79
CA LEU A 77 3.83 6.26 -6.11
C LEU A 77 2.52 5.45 -6.03
N ALA A 78 2.41 4.51 -5.08
CA ALA A 78 1.18 3.73 -4.87
C ALA A 78 -0.04 4.63 -4.58
N ASN A 79 0.14 5.65 -3.74
CA ASN A 79 -0.90 6.63 -3.43
C ASN A 79 -1.26 7.52 -4.63
N ILE A 80 -0.28 7.92 -5.45
CA ILE A 80 -0.54 8.67 -6.68
C ILE A 80 -1.40 7.82 -7.63
N LEU A 81 -1.07 6.55 -7.84
CA LEU A 81 -1.89 5.65 -8.66
C LEU A 81 -3.31 5.51 -8.11
N LEU A 82 -3.46 5.42 -6.79
CA LEU A 82 -4.77 5.38 -6.13
C LEU A 82 -5.61 6.62 -6.47
N VAL A 83 -5.05 7.81 -6.24
CA VAL A 83 -5.73 9.09 -6.50
C VAL A 83 -6.05 9.27 -7.97
N LEU A 84 -5.09 8.99 -8.86
CA LEU A 84 -5.30 9.09 -10.31
C LEU A 84 -6.39 8.13 -10.78
N GLY A 85 -6.42 6.90 -10.26
CA GLY A 85 -7.45 5.93 -10.63
C GLY A 85 -8.86 6.37 -10.26
N PHE A 86 -9.04 6.96 -9.08
CA PHE A 86 -10.34 7.53 -8.70
C PHE A 86 -10.68 8.79 -9.49
N ARG A 87 -9.70 9.67 -9.73
CA ARG A 87 -9.90 10.86 -10.56
C ARG A 87 -10.41 10.48 -11.95
N GLN A 88 -9.80 9.49 -12.59
CA GLN A 88 -10.23 9.00 -13.91
C GLN A 88 -11.68 8.53 -13.89
N ALA A 89 -12.08 7.75 -12.88
CA ALA A 89 -13.44 7.22 -12.78
C ALA A 89 -14.50 8.31 -12.52
N ILE A 90 -14.15 9.33 -11.74
CA ILE A 90 -15.04 10.49 -11.51
C ILE A 90 -15.24 11.27 -12.81
N ILE A 91 -14.16 11.52 -13.56
CA ILE A 91 -14.23 12.23 -14.84
C ILE A 91 -15.08 11.44 -15.84
N GLU A 92 -14.86 10.13 -15.98
CA GLU A 92 -15.62 9.26 -16.89
C GLU A 92 -17.13 9.27 -16.56
N LYS A 93 -17.48 9.24 -15.27
CA LYS A 93 -18.86 9.33 -14.80
C LYS A 93 -19.49 10.70 -15.09
N GLN A 94 -18.73 11.79 -15.05
CA GLN A 94 -19.24 13.13 -15.37
C GLN A 94 -19.39 13.36 -16.88
N SER A 95 -18.51 12.76 -17.70
CA SER A 95 -18.54 12.89 -19.16
C SER A 95 -19.58 12.03 -19.86
N SER A 96 -20.12 11.02 -19.16
CA SER A 96 -21.26 10.21 -19.61
C SER A 96 -22.52 10.64 -18.87
N PRO A 97 -23.17 11.76 -19.25
CA PRO A 97 -24.50 12.06 -18.74
C PRO A 97 -25.46 10.98 -19.27
N GLU A 98 -26.09 10.25 -18.34
CA GLU A 98 -27.34 9.54 -18.64
C GLU A 98 -28.43 10.54 -19.02
#